data_AF-A0A2N0NQA3-F1
#
_entry.id   AF-A0A2N0NQA3-F1
#
_cell.length_a   1.000
_cell.length_b   1.000
_cell.length_c   1.000
_cell.angle_alpha   90.00
_cell.angle_beta   90.00
_cell.angle_gamma   90.00
#
_symmetry.space_group_name_H-M   'P 1'
#
loop_
_entity.id
_entity.type
_entity.pdbx_description
1 polymer ?
#
loop_
_entity_poly.entity_id
_entity_poly.type
_entity_poly.pdbx_seq_one_letter_code
_entity_poly.pdbx_strand_id
1 'polypeptide(L)'
;IPNREVACQWILWIFEVIGMEYAKTNEIYESLFKKDIATFCNKFPSLYMEVVSCFDIADLKRGKLYETWYHIFVLGALAMYHGVEYRVESNREAGVGRPDVRIIPIIQNKTVSITYEFKRSDAVDFHIMKQDTTDALNQIFDKGYRMSLPDHVKEIVEVGIAFCDKVAFVSARCLKRNKEGITTNEDWTVVSEWETGKVK
;
A
#
# COMPACT_ATOMS: atom_id res chain seq x y z
N ILE A 1 3.68 -7.21 -18.61
CA ILE A 1 3.51 -5.89 -17.93
C ILE A 1 2.71 -5.03 -18.88
N PRO A 2 1.53 -4.50 -18.51
CA PRO A 2 0.74 -3.65 -19.40
C PRO A 2 1.54 -2.43 -19.82
N ASN A 3 1.43 -2.00 -21.08
CA ASN A 3 2.04 -0.75 -21.52
C ASN A 3 1.26 0.45 -20.91
N ARG A 4 1.86 1.65 -20.95
CA ARG A 4 1.34 2.86 -20.32
C ARG A 4 -0.11 3.18 -20.74
N GLU A 5 -0.46 2.95 -21.99
CA GLU A 5 -1.80 3.22 -22.52
C GLU A 5 -2.86 2.27 -21.94
N VAL A 6 -2.54 0.98 -21.84
CA VAL A 6 -3.43 0.00 -21.21
C VAL A 6 -3.61 0.36 -19.73
N ALA A 7 -2.53 0.71 -19.01
CA ALA A 7 -2.61 1.22 -17.64
C ALA A 7 -3.54 2.44 -17.53
N CYS A 8 -3.36 3.50 -18.34
CA CYS A 8 -4.21 4.68 -18.32
C CYS A 8 -5.69 4.35 -18.59
N GLN A 9 -5.98 3.47 -19.54
CA GLN A 9 -7.35 3.06 -19.83
C GLN A 9 -7.98 2.28 -18.67
N TRP A 10 -7.19 1.49 -17.95
CA TRP A 10 -7.62 0.81 -16.72
C TRP A 10 -7.87 1.78 -15.56
N ILE A 11 -7.07 2.84 -15.40
CA ILE A 11 -7.34 3.91 -14.43
C ILE A 11 -8.71 4.53 -14.73
N LEU A 12 -8.94 4.91 -15.99
CA LEU A 12 -10.21 5.49 -16.41
C LEU A 12 -11.38 4.53 -16.19
N TRP A 13 -11.21 3.23 -16.49
CA TRP A 13 -12.20 2.19 -16.23
C TRP A 13 -12.47 1.97 -14.74
N ILE A 14 -11.44 1.97 -13.89
CA ILE A 14 -11.58 1.91 -12.43
C ILE A 14 -12.41 3.10 -11.96
N PHE A 15 -12.16 4.31 -12.45
CA PHE A 15 -12.94 5.48 -12.05
C PHE A 15 -14.37 5.48 -12.61
N GLU A 16 -14.55 5.02 -13.84
CA GLU A 16 -15.85 4.92 -14.52
C GLU A 16 -16.74 3.84 -13.90
N VAL A 17 -16.17 2.67 -13.57
CA VAL A 17 -16.90 1.55 -12.97
C VAL A 17 -17.13 1.75 -11.46
N ILE A 18 -16.16 2.34 -10.75
CA ILE A 18 -16.30 2.55 -9.30
C ILE A 18 -17.11 3.85 -8.99
N GLY A 19 -17.38 4.70 -9.99
CA GLY A 19 -18.17 5.93 -9.81
C GLY A 19 -17.55 6.93 -8.83
N MET A 20 -16.25 6.80 -8.54
CA MET A 20 -15.54 7.62 -7.56
C MET A 20 -14.89 8.83 -8.20
N GLU A 21 -14.92 9.95 -7.50
CA GLU A 21 -14.14 11.13 -7.90
C GLU A 21 -12.64 10.82 -7.90
N TYR A 22 -12.01 10.92 -9.07
CA TYR A 22 -10.56 10.83 -9.28
C TYR A 22 -9.78 11.66 -8.25
N ALA A 23 -10.29 12.83 -7.88
CA ALA A 23 -9.65 13.73 -6.93
C ALA A 23 -9.55 13.14 -5.51
N LYS A 24 -10.61 12.49 -5.01
CA LYS A 24 -10.69 11.95 -3.64
C LYS A 24 -9.75 10.76 -3.44
N THR A 25 -9.70 9.85 -4.42
CA THR A 25 -8.78 8.71 -4.39
C THR A 25 -7.32 9.15 -4.53
N ASN A 26 -7.05 10.07 -5.46
CA ASN A 26 -5.71 10.60 -5.67
C ASN A 26 -5.19 11.29 -4.41
N GLU A 27 -6.03 12.06 -3.70
CA GLU A 27 -5.66 12.67 -2.42
C GLU A 27 -5.19 11.63 -1.38
N ILE A 28 -5.91 10.51 -1.25
CA ILE A 28 -5.58 9.45 -0.29
C ILE A 28 -4.24 8.80 -0.66
N TYR A 29 -4.04 8.40 -1.92
CA TYR A 29 -2.78 7.75 -2.29
C TYR A 29 -1.58 8.71 -2.30
N GLU A 30 -1.77 9.96 -2.76
CA GLU A 30 -0.73 11.00 -2.73
C GLU A 30 -0.31 11.39 -1.31
N SER A 31 -1.19 11.18 -0.31
CA SER A 31 -0.83 11.40 1.10
C SER A 31 0.37 10.56 1.54
N LEU A 32 0.51 9.33 1.01
CA LEU A 32 1.66 8.47 1.32
C LEU A 32 2.97 9.02 0.74
N PHE A 33 2.97 9.56 -0.48
CA PHE A 33 4.16 10.21 -1.04
C PHE A 33 4.54 11.50 -0.29
N LYS A 34 3.55 12.16 0.33
CA LYS A 34 3.75 13.29 1.24
C LYS A 34 4.09 12.87 2.68
N LYS A 35 4.14 11.56 2.95
CA LYS A 35 4.36 10.96 4.27
C LYS A 35 3.28 11.33 5.31
N ASP A 36 2.12 11.75 4.84
CA ASP A 36 0.93 11.98 5.66
C ASP A 36 0.18 10.65 5.88
N ILE A 37 0.83 9.77 6.62
CA ILE A 37 0.31 8.45 6.97
C ILE A 37 -0.96 8.52 7.83
N ALA A 38 -1.19 9.63 8.53
CA ALA A 38 -2.40 9.84 9.32
C ALA A 38 -3.62 10.00 8.42
N THR A 39 -3.51 10.82 7.37
CA THR A 39 -4.58 10.95 6.37
C THR A 39 -4.88 9.61 5.70
N PHE A 40 -3.86 8.86 5.28
CA PHE A 40 -4.06 7.55 4.67
C PHE A 40 -4.78 6.58 5.61
N CYS A 41 -4.26 6.38 6.83
CA CYS A 41 -4.81 5.41 7.79
C CYS A 41 -6.25 5.71 8.22
N ASN A 42 -6.67 6.99 8.18
CA ASN A 42 -8.01 7.41 8.56
C ASN A 42 -9.00 7.43 7.39
N LYS A 43 -8.54 7.74 6.16
CA LYS A 43 -9.42 7.83 4.98
C LYS A 43 -9.55 6.51 4.22
N PHE A 44 -8.51 5.69 4.17
CA PHE A 44 -8.51 4.44 3.41
C PHE A 44 -9.59 3.44 3.85
N PRO A 45 -9.85 3.20 5.15
CA PRO A 45 -10.92 2.28 5.57
C PRO A 45 -12.31 2.65 5.03
N SER A 46 -12.65 3.94 5.04
CA SER A 46 -13.92 4.44 4.51
C SER A 46 -13.99 4.30 3.00
N LEU A 47 -12.90 4.60 2.30
CA LEU A 47 -12.77 4.38 0.86
C LEU A 47 -13.01 2.90 0.51
N TYR A 48 -12.35 1.99 1.22
CA TYR A 48 -12.52 0.55 1.04
C TYR A 48 -13.99 0.14 1.20
N MET A 49 -14.64 0.57 2.29
CA MET A 49 -16.04 0.23 2.55
C MET A 49 -16.99 0.75 1.46
N GLU A 50 -16.80 1.98 0.98
CA GLU A 50 -17.58 2.61 -0.09
C GLU A 50 -17.50 1.76 -1.36
N VAL A 51 -16.28 1.43 -1.79
CA VAL A 51 -16.08 0.64 -3.00
C VAL A 51 -16.62 -0.79 -2.85
N VAL A 52 -16.35 -1.49 -1.73
CA VAL A 52 -16.88 -2.85 -1.52
C VAL A 52 -18.41 -2.86 -1.62
N SER A 53 -19.05 -1.78 -1.17
CA SER A 53 -20.50 -1.63 -1.17
C SER A 53 -21.09 -1.31 -2.55
N CYS A 54 -20.38 -0.55 -3.39
CA CYS A 54 -20.84 -0.20 -4.75
C CYS A 54 -20.94 -1.41 -5.70
N PHE A 55 -20.09 -2.42 -5.53
CA PHE A 55 -20.02 -3.56 -6.45
C PHE A 55 -20.96 -4.72 -6.10
N ASP A 56 -21.85 -4.52 -5.11
CA ASP A 56 -22.76 -5.54 -4.58
C ASP A 56 -22.05 -6.91 -4.36
N ILE A 57 -20.80 -6.85 -3.89
CA ILE A 57 -19.92 -8.02 -3.68
C ILE A 57 -20.39 -8.85 -2.46
N ALA A 58 -21.59 -8.58 -1.94
CA ALA A 58 -22.15 -9.21 -0.76
C ALA A 58 -22.28 -10.73 -0.90
N ASP A 59 -22.42 -11.25 -2.12
CA ASP A 59 -22.52 -12.69 -2.41
C ASP A 59 -21.16 -13.40 -2.53
N LEU A 60 -20.03 -12.68 -2.52
CA LEU A 60 -18.72 -13.33 -2.53
C LEU A 60 -18.32 -13.74 -1.12
N LYS A 61 -17.90 -15.00 -0.98
CA LYS A 61 -17.24 -15.48 0.25
C LYS A 61 -16.02 -14.59 0.56
N ARG A 62 -15.80 -14.32 1.84
CA ARG A 62 -14.69 -13.50 2.37
C ARG A 62 -13.32 -13.74 1.71
N GLY A 63 -12.96 -14.99 1.42
CA GLY A 63 -11.70 -15.32 0.75
C GLY A 63 -11.59 -14.75 -0.67
N LYS A 64 -12.68 -14.79 -1.43
CA LYS A 64 -12.74 -14.25 -2.81
C LYS A 64 -12.80 -12.73 -2.82
N LEU A 65 -13.40 -12.12 -1.79
CA LEU A 65 -13.38 -10.66 -1.60
C LEU A 65 -11.95 -10.15 -1.37
N TYR A 66 -11.20 -10.77 -0.45
CA TYR A 66 -9.79 -10.43 -0.21
C TYR A 66 -8.93 -10.52 -1.48
N GLU A 67 -9.03 -11.64 -2.21
CA GLU A 67 -8.29 -11.85 -3.45
C GLU A 67 -8.63 -10.81 -4.52
N THR A 68 -9.93 -10.52 -4.70
CA THR A 68 -10.40 -9.48 -5.62
C THR A 68 -9.79 -8.12 -5.29
N TRP A 69 -9.76 -7.77 -4.00
CA TRP A 69 -9.22 -6.50 -3.52
C TRP A 69 -7.72 -6.39 -3.64
N TYR A 70 -7.00 -7.45 -3.28
CA TYR A 70 -5.57 -7.58 -3.54
C TYR A 70 -5.27 -7.28 -5.02
N HIS A 71 -5.99 -7.93 -5.94
CA HIS A 71 -5.78 -7.72 -7.36
C HIS A 71 -6.15 -6.31 -7.83
N ILE A 72 -7.27 -5.76 -7.40
CA ILE A 72 -7.68 -4.38 -7.74
C ILE A 72 -6.63 -3.38 -7.25
N PHE A 73 -6.13 -3.53 -6.02
CA PHE A 73 -5.13 -2.63 -5.47
C PHE A 73 -3.80 -2.72 -6.22
N VAL A 74 -3.31 -3.94 -6.47
CA VAL A 74 -2.08 -4.18 -7.24
C VAL A 74 -2.21 -3.63 -8.66
N LEU A 75 -3.33 -3.88 -9.33
CA LEU A 75 -3.61 -3.38 -10.68
C LEU A 75 -3.74 -1.86 -10.69
N GLY A 76 -4.42 -1.26 -9.72
CA GLY A 76 -4.53 0.19 -9.56
C GLY A 76 -3.17 0.83 -9.34
N ALA A 77 -2.33 0.27 -8.48
CA ALA A 77 -0.96 0.74 -8.26
C ALA A 77 -0.11 0.63 -9.53
N LEU A 78 -0.19 -0.50 -10.24
CA LEU A 78 0.47 -0.67 -11.55
C LEU A 78 -0.01 0.39 -12.54
N ALA A 79 -1.31 0.66 -12.57
CA ALA A 79 -1.87 1.60 -13.53
C ALA A 79 -1.43 3.04 -13.22
N MET A 80 -1.53 3.46 -11.95
CA MET A 80 -1.25 4.83 -11.51
C MET A 80 0.24 5.17 -11.45
N TYR A 81 1.08 4.22 -11.02
CA TYR A 81 2.47 4.52 -10.66
C TYR A 81 3.50 3.85 -11.57
N HIS A 82 3.17 2.77 -12.28
CA HIS A 82 4.16 2.14 -13.15
C HIS A 82 4.41 2.99 -14.40
N GLY A 83 5.66 3.41 -14.62
CA GLY A 83 6.00 4.22 -15.79
C GLY A 83 7.39 4.82 -15.73
N VAL A 84 7.49 6.09 -16.14
CA VAL A 84 8.76 6.81 -16.29
C VAL A 84 9.32 7.26 -14.93
N GLU A 85 8.45 7.54 -13.95
CA GLU A 85 8.86 8.06 -12.64
C GLU A 85 9.01 6.99 -11.57
N TYR A 86 8.18 5.93 -11.62
CA TYR A 86 8.22 4.83 -10.66
C TYR A 86 8.14 3.47 -11.35
N ARG A 87 8.74 2.49 -10.69
CA ARG A 87 8.55 1.07 -10.94
C ARG A 87 7.67 0.51 -9.83
N VAL A 88 6.68 -0.27 -10.23
CA VAL A 88 5.85 -1.05 -9.31
C VAL A 88 6.33 -2.50 -9.34
N GLU A 89 6.55 -3.07 -8.17
CA GLU A 89 6.93 -4.46 -7.98
C GLU A 89 5.86 -5.15 -7.14
N SER A 90 5.25 -6.20 -7.67
CA SER A 90 4.34 -7.07 -6.93
C SER A 90 4.69 -8.51 -7.25
N ASN A 91 4.64 -9.40 -6.26
CA ASN A 91 4.96 -10.82 -6.44
C ASN A 91 6.34 -11.09 -7.10
N ARG A 92 7.27 -10.13 -7.02
CA ARG A 92 8.65 -10.22 -7.51
C ARG A 92 9.58 -10.33 -6.29
N GLU A 93 10.60 -11.18 -6.37
CA GLU A 93 11.49 -11.43 -5.23
C GLU A 93 12.17 -10.15 -4.72
N ALA A 94 12.08 -9.93 -3.41
CA ALA A 94 12.80 -8.90 -2.69
C ALA A 94 13.25 -9.45 -1.34
N GLY A 95 14.54 -9.27 -1.00
CA GLY A 95 15.12 -9.92 0.18
C GLY A 95 14.92 -11.44 0.14
N VAL A 96 14.26 -12.00 1.16
CA VAL A 96 13.96 -13.44 1.27
C VAL A 96 12.48 -13.78 1.03
N GLY A 97 11.71 -12.85 0.46
CA GLY A 97 10.27 -13.01 0.24
C GLY A 97 9.75 -12.28 -1.00
N ARG A 98 8.42 -12.13 -1.06
CA ARG A 98 7.72 -11.39 -2.12
C ARG A 98 6.82 -10.37 -1.44
N PRO A 99 7.13 -9.06 -1.52
CA PRO A 99 6.21 -8.04 -1.05
C PRO A 99 4.96 -8.09 -1.91
N ASP A 100 3.83 -7.80 -1.29
CA ASP A 100 2.57 -7.68 -2.01
C ASP A 100 2.66 -6.54 -3.05
N VAL A 101 3.08 -5.34 -2.63
CA VAL A 101 3.36 -4.21 -3.53
C VAL A 101 4.52 -3.35 -3.02
N ARG A 102 5.45 -2.99 -3.91
CA ARG A 102 6.39 -1.88 -3.74
C ARG A 102 6.27 -0.88 -4.87
N ILE A 103 6.29 0.40 -4.53
CA ILE A 103 6.37 1.51 -5.47
C ILE A 103 7.71 2.19 -5.24
N ILE A 104 8.60 2.11 -6.24
CA ILE A 104 10.00 2.53 -6.14
C ILE A 104 10.26 3.61 -7.18
N PRO A 105 10.71 4.81 -6.79
CA PRO A 105 11.05 5.85 -7.76
C PRO A 105 12.29 5.46 -8.55
N ILE A 106 12.24 5.63 -9.87
CA ILE A 106 13.36 5.36 -10.78
C ILE A 106 14.08 6.63 -11.26
N ILE A 107 13.54 7.80 -10.93
CA ILE A 107 14.14 9.12 -11.19
C ILE A 107 14.68 9.75 -9.92
N GLN A 108 15.80 10.48 -10.03
CA GLN A 108 16.58 10.95 -8.88
C GLN A 108 15.89 12.02 -8.01
N ASN A 109 14.93 12.78 -8.56
CA ASN A 109 14.22 13.84 -7.84
C ASN A 109 13.05 13.33 -6.98
N LYS A 110 12.73 12.03 -7.03
CA LYS A 110 11.71 11.39 -6.19
C LYS A 110 12.41 10.46 -5.20
N THR A 111 12.30 10.75 -3.91
CA THR A 111 13.12 10.10 -2.87
C THR A 111 12.34 9.18 -1.94
N VAL A 112 11.02 9.06 -2.13
CA VAL A 112 10.11 8.28 -1.29
C VAL A 112 9.72 6.99 -2.01
N SER A 113 9.89 5.86 -1.35
CA SER A 113 9.34 4.57 -1.76
C SER A 113 8.20 4.16 -0.85
N ILE A 114 7.23 3.40 -1.37
CA ILE A 114 6.11 2.86 -0.60
C ILE A 114 6.13 1.34 -0.67
N THR A 115 5.95 0.65 0.46
CA THR A 115 5.84 -0.81 0.55
C THR A 115 4.56 -1.18 1.28
N TYR A 116 3.74 -2.03 0.66
CA TYR A 116 2.51 -2.55 1.23
C TYR A 116 2.64 -4.04 1.54
N GLU A 117 2.00 -4.45 2.62
CA GLU A 117 1.73 -5.85 2.94
C GLU A 117 0.28 -5.97 3.44
N PHE A 118 -0.43 -6.98 2.95
CA PHE A 118 -1.85 -7.19 3.19
C PHE A 118 -2.08 -8.45 4.03
N LYS A 119 -3.13 -8.41 4.85
CA LYS A 119 -3.60 -9.55 5.62
C LYS A 119 -5.09 -9.72 5.43
N ARG A 120 -5.51 -10.98 5.33
CA ARG A 120 -6.90 -11.35 5.57
C ARG A 120 -7.03 -11.59 7.06
N SER A 121 -7.79 -10.74 7.74
CA SER A 121 -8.11 -10.96 9.15
C SER A 121 -9.10 -12.12 9.30
N ASP A 122 -9.33 -12.58 10.53
CA ASP A 122 -10.30 -13.63 10.88
C ASP A 122 -11.58 -13.11 11.54
N ALA A 123 -11.61 -11.86 12.02
CA ALA A 123 -12.83 -11.22 12.53
C ALA A 123 -12.82 -9.70 12.35
N VAL A 124 -14.01 -9.08 12.33
CA VAL A 124 -14.16 -7.63 12.49
C VAL A 124 -13.98 -7.31 13.98
N ASP A 125 -12.75 -7.37 14.44
CA ASP A 125 -12.36 -7.05 15.82
C ASP A 125 -11.14 -6.15 15.81
N PHE A 126 -11.18 -5.09 16.61
CA PHE A 126 -10.12 -4.09 16.65
C PHE A 126 -8.76 -4.67 17.04
N HIS A 127 -8.71 -5.55 18.05
CA HIS A 127 -7.46 -6.12 18.53
C HIS A 127 -6.87 -7.11 17.53
N ILE A 128 -7.71 -7.94 16.92
CA ILE A 128 -7.29 -8.91 15.89
C ILE A 128 -6.76 -8.18 14.66
N MET A 129 -7.52 -7.24 14.11
CA MET A 129 -7.11 -6.54 12.88
C MET A 129 -5.88 -5.65 13.10
N LYS A 130 -5.72 -5.06 14.29
CA LYS A 130 -4.50 -4.33 14.66
C LYS A 130 -3.29 -5.26 14.79
N GLN A 131 -3.48 -6.45 15.33
CA GLN A 131 -2.40 -7.44 15.38
C GLN A 131 -2.01 -7.86 13.95
N ASP A 132 -2.98 -8.11 13.07
CA ASP A 132 -2.73 -8.45 11.68
C ASP A 132 -1.92 -7.36 10.94
N THR A 133 -2.23 -6.09 11.11
CA THR A 133 -1.44 -5.00 10.50
C THR A 133 -0.05 -4.88 11.11
N THR A 134 0.11 -5.18 12.39
CA THR A 134 1.42 -5.24 13.06
C THR A 134 2.26 -6.39 12.47
N ASP A 135 1.66 -7.56 12.29
CA ASP A 135 2.31 -8.72 11.67
C ASP A 135 2.69 -8.45 10.20
N ALA A 136 1.87 -7.67 9.48
CA ALA A 136 2.18 -7.21 8.13
C ALA A 136 3.44 -6.31 8.11
N LEU A 137 3.52 -5.32 9.02
CA LEU A 137 4.70 -4.45 9.16
C LEU A 137 5.95 -5.21 9.62
N ASN A 138 5.79 -6.21 10.48
CA ASN A 138 6.88 -7.10 10.90
C ASN A 138 7.36 -7.95 9.73
N GLN A 139 6.45 -8.48 8.90
CA GLN A 139 6.82 -9.23 7.71
C GLN A 139 7.65 -8.38 6.72
N ILE A 140 7.33 -7.10 6.55
CA ILE A 140 8.13 -6.18 5.71
C ILE A 140 9.58 -6.12 6.23
N PHE A 141 9.76 -6.05 7.55
CA PHE A 141 11.07 -6.09 8.19
C PHE A 141 11.72 -7.48 8.01
N ASP A 142 11.10 -8.55 8.51
CA ASP A 142 11.66 -9.89 8.54
C ASP A 142 12.07 -10.42 7.15
N LYS A 143 11.32 -10.04 6.12
CA LYS A 143 11.61 -10.46 4.73
C LYS A 143 12.61 -9.56 4.01
N GLY A 144 13.03 -8.46 4.63
CA GLY A 144 14.07 -7.58 4.12
C GLY A 144 13.61 -6.71 2.95
N TYR A 145 12.35 -6.29 2.93
CA TYR A 145 11.78 -5.53 1.82
C TYR A 145 12.31 -4.09 1.73
N ARG A 146 13.08 -3.62 2.72
CA ARG A 146 13.81 -2.34 2.70
C ARG A 146 15.09 -2.39 1.86
N MET A 147 15.53 -3.59 1.46
CA MET A 147 16.74 -3.79 0.69
C MET A 147 16.53 -3.54 -0.80
N SER A 148 17.64 -3.37 -1.54
CA SER A 148 17.66 -3.21 -3.00
C SER A 148 16.92 -1.95 -3.51
N LEU A 149 16.82 -0.92 -2.66
CA LEU A 149 16.33 0.39 -3.07
C LEU A 149 17.46 1.24 -3.68
N PRO A 150 17.16 2.06 -4.70
CA PRO A 150 18.15 3.00 -5.26
C PRO A 150 18.75 3.97 -4.23
N ASP A 151 19.96 4.47 -4.50
CA ASP A 151 20.67 5.36 -3.58
C ASP A 151 20.01 6.72 -3.35
N HIS A 152 19.21 7.19 -4.31
CA HIS A 152 18.43 8.41 -4.19
C HIS A 152 17.17 8.24 -3.34
N VAL A 153 16.74 7.01 -3.04
CA VAL A 153 15.66 6.77 -2.08
C VAL A 153 16.18 7.04 -0.67
N LYS A 154 15.59 8.03 -0.02
CA LYS A 154 15.97 8.47 1.34
C LYS A 154 14.92 8.14 2.38
N GLU A 155 13.69 7.85 1.96
CA GLU A 155 12.57 7.59 2.85
C GLU A 155 11.71 6.43 2.34
N ILE A 156 11.15 5.66 3.26
CA ILE A 156 10.21 4.58 2.99
C ILE A 156 8.92 4.85 3.77
N VAL A 157 7.77 4.63 3.13
CA VAL A 157 6.49 4.50 3.81
C VAL A 157 6.08 3.03 3.76
N GLU A 158 6.01 2.38 4.91
CA GLU A 158 5.56 1.00 5.05
C GLU A 158 4.10 0.99 5.51
N VAL A 159 3.28 0.17 4.89
CA VAL A 159 1.83 0.12 5.12
C VAL A 159 1.39 -1.33 5.27
N GLY A 160 0.85 -1.66 6.44
CA GLY A 160 0.14 -2.91 6.71
C GLY A 160 -1.37 -2.68 6.64
N ILE A 161 -2.09 -3.50 5.86
CA ILE A 161 -3.56 -3.42 5.80
C ILE A 161 -4.17 -4.78 6.10
N ALA A 162 -5.08 -4.82 7.07
CA ALA A 162 -5.89 -6.00 7.38
C ALA A 162 -7.30 -5.81 6.85
N PHE A 163 -7.81 -6.80 6.11
CA PHE A 163 -9.15 -6.78 5.55
C PHE A 163 -10.04 -7.84 6.21
N CYS A 164 -11.26 -7.45 6.57
CA CYS A 164 -12.32 -8.33 7.03
C CYS A 164 -13.66 -7.87 6.44
N ASP A 165 -14.21 -8.64 5.51
CA ASP A 165 -15.46 -8.31 4.83
C ASP A 165 -15.42 -6.87 4.27
N LYS A 166 -16.29 -5.97 4.77
CA LYS A 166 -16.37 -4.56 4.35
C LYS A 166 -15.49 -3.61 5.18
N VAL A 167 -14.68 -4.14 6.09
CA VAL A 167 -13.84 -3.36 7.00
C VAL A 167 -12.36 -3.55 6.66
N ALA A 168 -11.62 -2.45 6.72
CA ALA A 168 -10.16 -2.46 6.66
C ALA A 168 -9.59 -1.76 7.89
N PHE A 169 -8.45 -2.26 8.37
CA PHE A 169 -7.63 -1.60 9.39
C PHE A 169 -6.24 -1.36 8.79
N VAL A 170 -5.66 -0.20 9.09
CA VAL A 170 -4.36 0.20 8.52
C VAL A 170 -3.41 0.59 9.64
N SER A 171 -2.18 0.10 9.56
CA SER A 171 -1.04 0.64 10.31
C SER A 171 0.05 1.03 9.32
N ALA A 172 0.67 2.19 9.52
CA ALA A 172 1.72 2.67 8.65
C ALA A 172 2.85 3.33 9.45
N ARG A 173 4.05 3.29 8.88
CA ARG A 173 5.23 3.95 9.45
C ARG A 173 6.11 4.56 8.38
N CYS A 174 6.70 5.71 8.69
CA CYS A 174 7.70 6.34 7.85
C CYS A 174 9.09 6.03 8.39
N LEU A 175 10.00 5.70 7.49
CA LEU A 175 11.41 5.44 7.80
C LEU A 175 12.31 6.40 7.06
N LYS A 176 13.42 6.74 7.70
CA LYS A 176 14.49 7.55 7.11
C LYS A 176 15.78 6.74 7.02
N ARG A 177 16.46 6.88 5.88
CA ARG A 177 17.73 6.24 5.61
C ARG A 177 18.86 6.86 6.44
N ASN A 178 19.67 6.02 7.07
CA ASN A 178 20.75 6.43 7.97
C ASN A 178 22.13 6.44 7.30
N LYS A 179 22.29 5.78 6.13
CA LYS A 179 23.57 5.73 5.41
C LYS A 179 23.40 5.76 3.89
N GLU A 180 24.47 6.11 3.19
CA GLU A 180 24.55 5.99 1.72
C GLU A 180 25.01 4.60 1.27
N GLY A 181 24.76 4.27 -0.01
CA GLY A 181 25.09 2.98 -0.60
C GLY A 181 24.19 1.83 -0.12
N ILE A 182 24.54 0.59 -0.43
CA ILE A 182 23.67 -0.59 -0.19
C ILE A 182 23.21 -0.66 1.29
N THR A 183 21.89 -0.67 1.48
CA THR A 183 21.24 -0.73 2.80
C THR A 183 20.72 -2.12 3.14
N THR A 184 20.72 -2.39 4.43
CA THR A 184 20.03 -3.48 5.14
C THR A 184 18.89 -2.88 5.94
N ASN A 185 18.08 -3.70 6.64
CA ASN A 185 16.96 -3.19 7.42
C ASN A 185 17.34 -2.23 8.54
N GLU A 186 18.51 -2.44 9.17
CA GLU A 186 19.01 -1.65 10.30
C GLU A 186 19.44 -0.24 9.89
N ASP A 187 19.64 -0.02 8.59
CA ASP A 187 20.02 1.29 8.05
C ASP A 187 18.82 2.23 7.88
N TRP A 188 17.64 1.85 8.40
CA TRP A 188 16.40 2.60 8.33
C TRP A 188 15.81 2.81 9.72
N THR A 189 15.65 4.05 10.13
CA THR A 189 15.03 4.41 11.42
C THR A 189 13.58 4.80 11.21
N VAL A 190 12.68 4.25 12.02
CA VAL A 190 11.28 4.69 12.09
C VAL A 190 11.22 6.10 12.67
N VAL A 191 10.60 7.04 11.95
CA VAL A 191 10.48 8.45 12.35
C VAL A 191 9.04 8.86 12.67
N SER A 192 8.04 8.11 12.21
CA SER A 192 6.64 8.30 12.57
C SER A 192 5.84 7.03 12.36
N GLU A 193 4.79 6.85 13.17
CA GLU A 193 3.87 5.71 13.08
C GLU A 193 2.43 6.16 13.34
N TRP A 194 1.51 5.58 12.57
CA TRP A 194 0.08 5.84 12.68
C TRP A 194 -0.72 4.57 12.44
N GLU A 195 -1.92 4.52 13.02
CA GLU A 195 -2.88 3.44 12.77
C GLU A 195 -4.30 4.01 12.74
N THR A 196 -5.22 3.27 12.11
CA THR A 196 -6.63 3.66 12.02
C THR A 196 -7.21 3.95 13.41
N GLY A 197 -7.86 5.11 13.55
CA GLY A 197 -8.56 5.49 14.79
C GLY A 197 -7.66 6.02 15.90
N LYS A 198 -6.35 6.11 15.69
CA LYS A 198 -5.43 6.80 16.62
C LYS A 198 -5.82 8.28 16.71
N VAL A 199 -5.99 8.81 17.93
CA VAL A 199 -6.20 10.25 18.18
C VAL A 199 -4.85 10.87 18.56
N LYS A 200 -4.54 12.07 18.02
CA LYS A 200 -3.31 12.81 18.35
C LYS A 200 -3.32 13.30 19.79
#